data_AF-A0A8T5EKR3-F1
#
_entry.id   AF-A0A8T5EKR3-F1
#
_cell.length_a   1.000
_cell.length_b   1.000
_cell.length_c   1.000
_cell.angle_alpha   90.00
_cell.angle_beta   90.00
_cell.angle_gamma   90.00
#
_symmetry.space_group_name_H-M   'P 1'
#
loop_
_entity.id
_entity.type
_entity.pdbx_description
1 polymer ?
#
loop_
_entity_poly.entity_id
_entity_poly.type
_entity_poly.pdbx_seq_one_letter_code
_entity_poly.pdbx_strand_id
1 'polypeptide(L)'
;MKIRSGIRAMLGFGLGIAFISVGIDHFIHPSWYEPIVPEILPSPRFWVLLSGLFEAGLGLMLIIPKTRSLAALGIAWMLVVLYWANFNMWYNDIPLNGTHYDDVWHILRLVIQIFLIILLTWIGEITPFKGKERAIDSMDVFQGRITSCGFESGDRIVVGDWVSSPFGKFTDIMWATKEGKRILIAPNNQISDYVQSLYTFDEIVIEEISVTNFEGGMKLTSESLNLEYRWSRGWTIPFSRSLFFIATVESLFAKLFFGTRTHGITKNGRKEWYAIDRVSSITNAIATINSQDAGGKRAMKEPCKFGFSEAPNKPSSCEVRAHIL
;
A
#
# COMPACT_ATOMS: atom_id res chain seq x y z
N MET A 1 3.48 -2.47 -28.59
CA MET A 1 4.28 -2.17 -27.38
C MET A 1 5.38 -1.13 -27.60
N LYS A 2 6.19 -1.21 -28.67
CA LYS A 2 7.32 -0.28 -28.92
C LYS A 2 6.92 1.20 -29.12
N ILE A 3 5.82 1.50 -29.81
CA ILE A 3 5.37 2.89 -30.10
C ILE A 3 5.01 3.65 -28.82
N ARG A 4 4.30 3.01 -27.87
CA ARG A 4 3.94 3.63 -26.57
C ARG A 4 5.17 3.93 -25.71
N SER A 5 6.23 3.13 -25.84
CA SER A 5 7.49 3.35 -25.12
C SER A 5 8.25 4.57 -25.65
N GLY A 6 8.21 4.84 -26.96
CA GLY A 6 8.87 5.99 -27.57
C GLY A 6 8.23 7.32 -27.17
N ILE A 7 6.89 7.39 -27.22
CA ILE A 7 6.12 8.58 -26.82
C ILE A 7 6.37 8.93 -25.35
N ARG A 8 6.32 7.94 -24.45
CA ARG A 8 6.59 8.15 -23.03
C ARG A 8 8.02 8.63 -22.77
N ALA A 9 8.99 8.14 -23.52
CA ALA A 9 10.38 8.59 -23.40
C ALA A 9 10.54 10.05 -23.86
N MET A 10 9.94 10.42 -24.98
CA MET A 10 9.97 11.79 -25.50
C MET A 10 9.28 12.77 -24.54
N LEU A 11 8.09 12.43 -24.04
CA LEU A 11 7.37 13.26 -23.08
C LEU A 11 8.07 13.31 -21.72
N GLY A 12 8.63 12.20 -21.24
CA GLY A 12 9.43 12.17 -20.02
C GLY A 12 10.70 13.02 -20.12
N PHE A 13 11.32 13.08 -21.32
CA PHE A 13 12.44 13.97 -21.59
C PHE A 13 12.02 15.45 -21.54
N GLY A 14 10.95 15.81 -22.28
CA GLY A 14 10.45 17.19 -22.32
C GLY A 14 10.00 17.71 -20.96
N LEU A 15 9.19 16.92 -20.23
CA LEU A 15 8.78 17.28 -18.87
C LEU A 15 9.97 17.29 -17.90
N GLY A 16 10.91 16.38 -18.04
CA GLY A 16 12.12 16.36 -17.22
C GLY A 16 12.91 17.65 -17.34
N ILE A 17 13.12 18.14 -18.56
CA ILE A 17 13.75 19.45 -18.80
C ILE A 17 12.92 20.58 -18.18
N ALA A 18 11.59 20.57 -18.35
CA ALA A 18 10.74 21.61 -17.78
C ALA A 18 10.86 21.69 -16.25
N PHE A 19 10.81 20.54 -15.55
CA PHE A 19 11.00 20.49 -14.09
C PHE A 19 12.42 20.89 -13.65
N ILE A 20 13.45 20.56 -14.44
CA ILE A 20 14.82 21.03 -14.17
C ILE A 20 14.89 22.56 -14.28
N SER A 21 14.33 23.14 -15.33
CA SER A 21 14.34 24.59 -15.54
C SER A 21 13.63 25.33 -14.41
N VAL A 22 12.43 24.90 -14.02
CA VAL A 22 11.68 25.51 -12.90
C VAL A 22 12.41 25.27 -11.57
N GLY A 23 12.94 24.07 -11.35
CA GLY A 23 13.70 23.77 -10.14
C GLY A 23 14.96 24.62 -9.99
N ILE A 24 15.67 24.92 -11.09
CA ILE A 24 16.79 25.88 -11.10
C ILE A 24 16.30 27.30 -10.84
N ASP A 25 15.17 27.71 -11.42
CA ASP A 25 14.61 29.04 -11.25
C ASP A 25 14.31 29.38 -9.78
N HIS A 26 13.91 28.39 -8.96
CA HIS A 26 13.76 28.57 -7.51
C HIS A 26 15.05 29.03 -6.81
N PHE A 27 16.23 28.72 -7.35
CA PHE A 27 17.52 29.19 -6.82
C PHE A 27 17.93 30.57 -7.37
N ILE A 28 17.50 30.90 -8.59
CA ILE A 28 17.85 32.16 -9.27
C ILE A 28 16.90 33.29 -8.83
N HIS A 29 15.60 33.02 -8.77
CA HIS A 29 14.54 33.99 -8.48
C HIS A 29 13.59 33.53 -7.33
N PRO A 30 14.11 33.16 -6.14
CA PRO A 30 13.29 32.63 -5.05
C PRO A 30 12.18 33.59 -4.60
N SER A 31 12.45 34.90 -4.62
CA SER A 31 11.53 35.95 -4.16
C SER A 31 10.20 36.00 -4.91
N TRP A 32 10.14 35.42 -6.11
CA TRP A 32 8.89 35.32 -6.87
C TRP A 32 7.93 34.29 -6.26
N TYR A 33 8.48 33.21 -5.68
CA TYR A 33 7.74 32.08 -5.12
C TYR A 33 7.48 32.24 -3.61
N GLU A 34 8.33 32.97 -2.89
CA GLU A 34 8.22 33.16 -1.44
C GLU A 34 6.83 33.66 -0.98
N PRO A 35 6.14 34.60 -1.65
CA PRO A 35 4.86 35.14 -1.19
C PRO A 35 3.74 34.09 -1.07
N ILE A 36 3.78 33.04 -1.90
CA ILE A 36 2.70 32.05 -1.96
C ILE A 36 2.89 30.90 -0.97
N VAL A 37 4.04 30.83 -0.30
CA VAL A 37 4.29 29.82 0.73
C VAL A 37 3.35 30.08 1.93
N PRO A 38 2.60 29.07 2.41
CA PRO A 38 1.72 29.23 3.57
C PRO A 38 2.45 29.75 4.80
N GLU A 39 1.88 30.77 5.48
CA GLU A 39 2.51 31.45 6.62
C GLU A 39 2.84 30.54 7.82
N ILE A 40 2.13 29.42 7.94
CA ILE A 40 2.40 28.40 8.98
C ILE A 40 3.78 27.73 8.81
N LEU A 41 4.36 27.78 7.60
CA LEU A 41 5.67 27.24 7.32
C LEU A 41 6.75 28.28 7.62
N PRO A 42 7.73 27.98 8.50
CA PRO A 42 8.79 28.92 8.80
C PRO A 42 9.72 29.08 7.60
N SER A 43 10.23 30.29 7.38
CA SER A 43 11.19 30.62 6.32
C SER A 43 10.71 30.21 4.91
N PRO A 44 9.89 31.04 4.23
CA PRO A 44 9.44 30.78 2.86
C PRO A 44 10.57 30.40 1.90
N ARG A 45 11.70 31.13 1.97
CA ARG A 45 12.89 30.88 1.17
C ARG A 45 13.43 29.46 1.31
N PHE A 46 13.44 28.89 2.52
CA PHE A 46 13.89 27.52 2.73
C PHE A 46 13.04 26.52 1.93
N TRP A 47 11.72 26.65 2.01
CA TRP A 47 10.79 25.75 1.31
C TRP A 47 10.87 25.88 -0.20
N VAL A 48 11.03 27.12 -0.72
CA VAL A 48 11.25 27.39 -2.14
C VAL A 48 12.53 26.73 -2.66
N LEU A 49 13.65 26.84 -1.93
CA LEU A 49 14.91 26.20 -2.35
C LEU A 49 14.83 24.67 -2.23
N LEU A 50 14.15 24.16 -1.21
CA LEU A 50 13.96 22.73 -1.01
C LEU A 50 13.08 22.12 -2.11
N SER A 51 11.97 22.76 -2.48
CA SER A 51 11.15 22.32 -3.61
C SER A 51 11.94 22.38 -4.92
N GLY A 52 12.72 23.43 -5.14
CA GLY A 52 13.59 23.56 -6.31
C GLY A 52 14.60 22.41 -6.44
N LEU A 53 15.22 21.99 -5.33
CA LEU A 53 16.11 20.83 -5.31
C LEU A 53 15.41 19.55 -5.75
N PHE A 54 14.22 19.29 -5.22
CA PHE A 54 13.43 18.11 -5.57
C PHE A 54 12.92 18.17 -7.01
N GLU A 55 12.46 19.33 -7.48
CA GLU A 55 12.03 19.53 -8.86
C GLU A 55 13.15 19.23 -9.86
N ALA A 56 14.34 19.79 -9.64
CA ALA A 56 15.48 19.55 -10.52
C ALA A 56 15.97 18.09 -10.45
N GLY A 57 16.10 17.53 -9.25
CA GLY A 57 16.54 16.15 -9.04
C GLY A 57 15.57 15.12 -9.66
N LEU A 58 14.27 15.28 -9.42
CA LEU A 58 13.26 14.39 -9.97
C LEU A 58 13.08 14.60 -11.48
N GLY A 59 13.22 15.83 -11.98
CA GLY A 59 13.25 16.12 -13.42
C GLY A 59 14.36 15.37 -14.13
N LEU A 60 15.58 15.34 -13.57
CA LEU A 60 16.69 14.54 -14.08
C LEU A 60 16.39 13.04 -14.04
N MET A 61 15.83 12.55 -12.93
CA MET A 61 15.44 11.14 -12.81
C MET A 61 14.31 10.74 -13.77
N LEU A 62 13.44 11.67 -14.20
CA LEU A 62 12.36 11.40 -15.15
C LEU A 62 12.89 11.11 -16.57
N ILE A 63 13.99 11.77 -16.92
CA ILE A 63 14.70 11.59 -18.20
C ILE A 63 15.24 10.15 -18.28
N ILE A 64 15.90 9.68 -17.21
CA ILE A 64 16.57 8.39 -17.16
C ILE A 64 15.53 7.23 -17.09
N PRO A 65 15.47 6.32 -18.09
CA PRO A 65 14.43 5.29 -18.14
C PRO A 65 14.36 4.38 -16.91
N LYS A 66 15.51 4.09 -16.26
CA LYS A 66 15.59 3.21 -15.09
C LYS A 66 14.95 3.83 -13.83
N THR A 67 14.92 5.15 -13.73
CA THR A 67 14.41 5.88 -12.55
C THR A 67 13.05 6.53 -12.79
N ARG A 68 12.53 6.47 -14.03
CA ARG A 68 11.34 7.19 -14.48
C ARG A 68 10.09 6.91 -13.65
N SER A 69 9.81 5.66 -13.28
CA SER A 69 8.63 5.33 -12.47
C SER A 69 8.70 5.98 -11.08
N LEU A 70 9.88 5.95 -10.45
CA LEU A 70 10.10 6.59 -9.16
C LEU A 70 10.01 8.12 -9.27
N ALA A 71 10.64 8.69 -10.31
CA ALA A 71 10.58 10.12 -10.58
C ALA A 71 9.16 10.61 -10.82
N ALA A 72 8.40 9.94 -11.69
CA ALA A 72 7.01 10.28 -11.98
C ALA A 72 6.13 10.25 -10.74
N LEU A 73 6.30 9.23 -9.87
CA LEU A 73 5.58 9.15 -8.61
C LEU A 73 5.99 10.29 -7.64
N GLY A 74 7.29 10.56 -7.54
CA GLY A 74 7.81 11.66 -6.71
C GLY A 74 7.27 13.02 -7.15
N ILE A 75 7.30 13.30 -8.45
CA ILE A 75 6.78 14.55 -9.02
C ILE A 75 5.27 14.63 -8.81
N ALA A 76 4.53 13.55 -9.01
CA ALA A 76 3.08 13.53 -8.76
C ALA A 76 2.76 13.92 -7.29
N TRP A 77 3.46 13.34 -6.31
CA TRP A 77 3.31 13.72 -4.90
C TRP A 77 3.71 15.16 -4.62
N MET A 78 4.84 15.59 -5.19
CA MET A 78 5.31 16.95 -5.05
C MET A 78 4.30 17.94 -5.62
N LEU A 79 3.68 17.67 -6.77
CA LEU A 79 2.60 18.50 -7.31
C LEU A 79 1.41 18.54 -6.34
N VAL A 80 1.02 17.44 -5.70
CA VAL A 80 -0.04 17.49 -4.67
C VAL A 80 0.35 18.42 -3.51
N VAL A 81 1.59 18.34 -3.03
CA VAL A 81 2.09 19.20 -1.94
C VAL A 81 2.19 20.66 -2.37
N LEU A 82 2.78 20.95 -3.53
CA LEU A 82 2.94 22.31 -4.06
C LEU A 82 1.61 22.95 -4.44
N TYR A 83 0.55 22.17 -4.69
CA TYR A 83 -0.78 22.73 -4.86
C TYR A 83 -1.24 23.50 -3.61
N TRP A 84 -0.75 23.14 -2.42
CA TRP A 84 -1.07 23.90 -1.20
C TRP A 84 -0.62 25.37 -1.29
N ALA A 85 0.58 25.64 -1.82
CA ALA A 85 1.05 27.02 -2.04
C ALA A 85 0.19 27.74 -3.10
N ASN A 86 -0.19 27.04 -4.18
CA ASN A 86 -1.07 27.60 -5.21
C ASN A 86 -2.49 27.87 -4.69
N PHE A 87 -2.99 27.03 -3.79
CA PHE A 87 -4.27 27.23 -3.11
C PHE A 87 -4.18 28.37 -2.08
N ASN A 88 -3.06 28.50 -1.37
CA ASN A 88 -2.81 29.62 -0.46
C ASN A 88 -2.84 30.96 -1.20
N MET A 89 -2.21 31.02 -2.38
CA MET A 89 -2.28 32.19 -3.28
C MET A 89 -3.71 32.51 -3.67
N TRP A 90 -4.51 31.51 -4.03
CA TRP A 90 -5.91 31.69 -4.44
C TRP A 90 -6.78 32.14 -3.27
N TYR A 91 -6.74 31.42 -2.16
CA TYR A 91 -7.63 31.64 -1.02
C TYR A 91 -7.39 32.97 -0.32
N ASN A 92 -6.13 33.41 -0.23
CA ASN A 92 -5.74 34.65 0.43
C ASN A 92 -5.51 35.80 -0.56
N ASP A 93 -5.85 35.62 -1.85
CA ASP A 93 -5.69 36.64 -2.91
C ASP A 93 -4.30 37.30 -2.92
N ILE A 94 -3.26 36.47 -2.88
CA ILE A 94 -1.86 36.93 -2.76
C ILE A 94 -1.37 37.44 -4.13
N PRO A 95 -0.95 38.71 -4.25
CA PRO A 95 -0.47 39.24 -5.51
C PRO A 95 0.94 38.73 -5.84
N LEU A 96 1.17 38.39 -7.10
CA LEU A 96 2.51 38.12 -7.62
C LEU A 96 2.98 39.31 -8.45
N ASN A 97 4.15 39.87 -8.12
CA ASN A 97 4.69 41.08 -8.76
C ASN A 97 3.67 42.25 -8.84
N GLY A 98 2.81 42.39 -7.83
CA GLY A 98 1.77 43.42 -7.79
C GLY A 98 0.53 43.14 -8.64
N THR A 99 0.41 41.93 -9.20
CA THR A 99 -0.76 41.51 -9.97
C THR A 99 -1.58 40.45 -9.22
N HIS A 100 -2.88 40.70 -9.11
CA HIS A 100 -3.87 39.73 -8.63
C HIS A 100 -4.41 38.93 -9.82
N TYR A 101 -4.76 37.66 -9.58
CA TYR A 101 -5.27 36.78 -10.62
C TYR A 101 -6.74 36.45 -10.38
N ASP A 102 -7.54 36.49 -11.44
CA ASP A 102 -8.93 36.04 -11.39
C ASP A 102 -9.03 34.53 -11.08
N ASP A 103 -10.14 34.12 -10.47
CA ASP A 103 -10.47 32.72 -10.14
C ASP A 103 -10.27 31.75 -11.30
N VAL A 104 -10.53 32.20 -12.54
CA VAL A 104 -10.38 31.39 -13.76
C VAL A 104 -8.95 30.87 -13.90
N TRP A 105 -7.93 31.66 -13.56
CA TRP A 105 -6.53 31.25 -13.66
C TRP A 105 -6.14 30.22 -12.60
N HIS A 106 -6.71 30.33 -11.40
CA HIS A 106 -6.51 29.35 -10.33
C HIS A 106 -7.17 28.01 -10.67
N ILE A 107 -8.41 28.04 -11.20
CA ILE A 107 -9.11 26.85 -11.68
C ILE A 107 -8.34 26.21 -12.84
N LEU A 108 -7.89 27.00 -13.81
CA LEU A 108 -7.11 26.50 -14.95
C LEU A 108 -5.82 25.82 -14.46
N ARG A 109 -5.11 26.45 -13.50
CA ARG A 109 -3.90 25.87 -12.89
C ARG A 109 -4.20 24.53 -12.23
N LEU A 110 -5.28 24.43 -11.45
CA LEU A 110 -5.69 23.16 -10.83
C LEU A 110 -5.96 22.07 -11.89
N VAL A 111 -6.68 22.41 -12.96
CA VAL A 111 -6.99 21.46 -14.05
C VAL A 111 -5.72 20.99 -14.74
N ILE A 112 -4.81 21.92 -15.08
CA ILE A 112 -3.50 21.59 -15.68
C ILE A 112 -2.69 20.69 -14.74
N GLN A 113 -2.69 20.96 -13.44
CA GLN A 113 -1.94 20.20 -12.45
C GLN A 113 -2.49 18.78 -12.28
N ILE A 114 -3.81 18.60 -12.25
CA ILE A 114 -4.45 17.28 -12.28
C ILE A 114 -4.06 16.53 -13.55
N PHE A 115 -4.12 17.19 -14.71
CA PHE A 115 -3.72 16.59 -15.98
C PHE A 115 -2.24 16.19 -15.98
N LEU A 116 -1.34 17.03 -15.46
CA LEU A 116 0.08 16.72 -15.32
C LEU A 116 0.32 15.51 -14.42
N ILE A 117 -0.37 15.40 -13.29
CA ILE A 117 -0.30 14.22 -12.41
C ILE A 117 -0.72 12.94 -13.16
N ILE A 118 -1.83 13.00 -13.92
CA ILE A 118 -2.30 11.87 -14.74
C ILE A 118 -1.26 11.51 -15.82
N LEU A 119 -0.70 12.52 -16.49
CA LEU A 119 0.30 12.33 -17.53
C LEU A 119 1.60 11.72 -16.98
N LEU A 120 2.09 12.22 -15.84
CA LEU A 120 3.28 11.71 -15.16
C LEU A 120 3.09 10.26 -14.73
N THR A 121 1.97 9.95 -14.07
CA THR A 121 1.65 8.58 -13.67
C THR A 121 1.54 7.64 -14.88
N TRP A 122 1.05 8.12 -16.02
CA TRP A 122 1.06 7.35 -17.27
C TRP A 122 2.46 7.16 -17.87
N ILE A 123 3.31 8.19 -17.85
CA ILE A 123 4.72 8.14 -18.31
C ILE A 123 5.53 7.17 -17.44
N GLY A 124 5.33 7.21 -16.13
CA GLY A 124 5.98 6.36 -15.15
C GLY A 124 5.45 4.93 -15.07
N GLU A 125 4.43 4.59 -15.87
CA GLU A 125 3.71 3.30 -15.78
C GLU A 125 3.23 3.01 -14.36
N ILE A 126 2.73 4.04 -13.69
CA ILE A 126 2.09 3.94 -12.38
C ILE A 126 0.64 3.50 -12.59
N THR A 127 0.09 2.77 -11.63
CA THR A 127 -1.32 2.36 -11.63
C THR A 127 -2.25 3.53 -11.95
N PRO A 128 -3.27 3.36 -12.82
CA PRO A 128 -3.72 2.13 -13.49
C PRO A 128 -3.02 1.85 -14.84
N PHE A 129 -1.98 2.60 -15.20
CA PHE A 129 -1.36 2.57 -16.53
C PHE A 129 -0.28 1.50 -16.73
N LYS A 130 0.10 0.79 -15.67
CA LYS A 130 1.02 -0.36 -15.72
C LYS A 130 0.34 -1.56 -16.39
N GLY A 131 1.05 -2.21 -17.31
CA GLY A 131 0.63 -3.49 -17.89
C GLY A 131 0.93 -4.67 -16.96
N LYS A 132 1.18 -5.85 -17.53
CA LYS A 132 1.57 -7.06 -16.79
C LYS A 132 2.92 -6.89 -16.08
N GLU A 133 3.05 -7.48 -14.90
CA GLU A 133 4.31 -7.52 -14.16
C GLU A 133 5.37 -8.33 -14.92
N ARG A 134 6.64 -7.95 -14.79
CA ARG A 134 7.76 -8.72 -15.33
C ARG A 134 8.06 -9.87 -14.37
N ALA A 135 8.36 -11.06 -14.89
CA ALA A 135 8.64 -12.29 -14.12
C ALA A 135 7.41 -13.00 -13.50
N ILE A 136 6.26 -12.99 -14.19
CA ILE A 136 5.06 -13.77 -13.76
C ILE A 136 5.38 -15.26 -13.62
N ASP A 137 6.21 -15.82 -14.51
CA ASP A 137 6.46 -17.26 -14.55
C ASP A 137 7.27 -17.78 -13.35
N SER A 138 7.95 -16.91 -12.61
CA SER A 138 8.71 -17.25 -11.40
C SER A 138 8.04 -16.78 -10.11
N MET A 139 6.84 -16.23 -10.20
CA MET A 139 6.16 -15.60 -9.07
C MET A 139 5.04 -16.50 -8.56
N ASP A 140 5.10 -16.86 -7.29
CA ASP A 140 3.99 -17.55 -6.63
C ASP A 140 2.87 -16.54 -6.39
N VAL A 141 1.64 -16.90 -6.76
CA VAL A 141 0.47 -16.04 -6.59
C VAL A 141 -0.57 -16.78 -5.78
N PHE A 142 -0.90 -16.23 -4.61
CA PHE A 142 -1.96 -16.70 -3.75
C PHE A 142 -3.12 -15.73 -3.85
N GLN A 143 -4.31 -16.22 -4.18
CA GLN A 143 -5.53 -15.45 -4.19
C GLN A 143 -6.48 -16.01 -3.14
N GLY A 144 -6.98 -15.15 -2.27
CA GLY A 144 -7.78 -15.59 -1.14
C GLY A 144 -8.23 -14.45 -0.24
N ARG A 145 -8.48 -14.81 1.01
CA ARG A 145 -8.88 -13.89 2.07
C ARG A 145 -8.04 -14.11 3.30
N ILE A 146 -7.43 -13.04 3.81
CA ILE A 146 -6.75 -13.05 5.11
C ILE A 146 -7.68 -12.43 6.14
N THR A 147 -8.01 -13.18 7.19
CA THR A 147 -8.87 -12.73 8.28
C THR A 147 -8.06 -12.71 9.56
N SER A 148 -8.10 -11.61 10.30
CA SER A 148 -7.25 -11.41 11.47
C SER A 148 -8.03 -10.78 12.62
N CYS A 149 -7.91 -11.36 13.82
CA CYS A 149 -8.66 -10.96 15.00
C CYS A 149 -7.88 -11.28 16.29
N GLY A 150 -7.93 -10.37 17.26
CA GLY A 150 -7.56 -10.66 18.64
C GLY A 150 -8.78 -11.10 19.44
N PHE A 151 -8.54 -11.75 20.57
CA PHE A 151 -9.59 -12.23 21.49
C PHE A 151 -9.33 -11.76 22.94
N GLU A 152 -10.33 -11.87 23.80
CA GLU A 152 -10.25 -11.45 25.20
C GLU A 152 -9.25 -12.27 26.03
N SER A 153 -9.04 -13.53 25.65
CA SER A 153 -7.99 -14.40 26.20
C SER A 153 -6.57 -13.85 26.02
N GLY A 154 -6.38 -12.90 25.08
CA GLY A 154 -5.08 -12.37 24.66
C GLY A 154 -4.54 -13.01 23.38
N ASP A 155 -5.18 -14.08 22.91
CA ASP A 155 -4.81 -14.78 21.68
C ASP A 155 -5.09 -13.92 20.44
N ARG A 156 -4.21 -14.02 19.45
CA ARG A 156 -4.32 -13.31 18.17
C ARG A 156 -4.22 -14.33 17.05
N ILE A 157 -5.24 -14.39 16.21
CA ILE A 157 -5.36 -15.41 15.18
C ILE A 157 -5.46 -14.73 13.82
N VAL A 158 -4.67 -15.23 12.88
CA VAL A 158 -4.68 -14.85 11.47
C VAL A 158 -4.95 -16.10 10.65
N VAL A 159 -6.02 -16.09 9.86
CA VAL A 159 -6.44 -17.18 8.98
C VAL A 159 -6.20 -16.75 7.53
N GLY A 160 -5.42 -17.52 6.78
CA GLY A 160 -5.30 -17.40 5.33
C GLY A 160 -6.18 -18.45 4.66
N ASP A 161 -7.30 -18.04 4.03
CA ASP A 161 -8.15 -18.92 3.23
C ASP A 161 -7.88 -18.68 1.73
N TRP A 162 -7.16 -19.60 1.09
CA TRP A 162 -6.64 -19.45 -0.26
C TRP A 162 -7.47 -20.23 -1.25
N VAL A 163 -8.20 -19.51 -2.11
CA VAL A 163 -9.04 -20.11 -3.17
C VAL A 163 -8.23 -20.54 -4.39
N SER A 164 -7.07 -19.93 -4.61
CA SER A 164 -6.13 -20.28 -5.67
C SER A 164 -4.70 -20.05 -5.20
N SER A 165 -3.83 -21.02 -5.42
CA SER A 165 -2.40 -20.95 -5.10
C SER A 165 -1.61 -21.98 -5.93
N PRO A 166 -0.27 -21.95 -5.93
CA PRO A 166 0.55 -23.02 -6.54
C PRO A 166 0.29 -24.42 -5.97
N PHE A 167 -0.29 -24.52 -4.77
CA PHE A 167 -0.58 -25.77 -4.08
C PHE A 167 -2.06 -26.17 -4.14
N GLY A 168 -2.87 -25.46 -4.92
CA GLY A 168 -4.32 -25.62 -4.94
C GLY A 168 -5.03 -24.83 -3.83
N LYS A 169 -6.26 -25.20 -3.51
CA LYS A 169 -7.06 -24.55 -2.46
C LYS A 169 -6.62 -25.08 -1.10
N PHE A 170 -6.31 -24.20 -0.15
CA PHE A 170 -6.02 -24.59 1.22
C PHE A 170 -6.30 -23.44 2.20
N THR A 171 -6.33 -23.76 3.48
CA THR A 171 -6.41 -22.78 4.57
C THR A 171 -5.27 -23.04 5.55
N ASP A 172 -4.61 -21.98 6.02
CA ASP A 172 -3.64 -22.04 7.10
C ASP A 172 -4.02 -21.06 8.23
N ILE A 173 -3.55 -21.35 9.44
CA ILE A 173 -3.83 -20.53 10.62
C ILE A 173 -2.50 -20.19 11.29
N MET A 174 -2.24 -18.90 11.45
CA MET A 174 -1.16 -18.38 12.26
C MET A 174 -1.74 -17.87 13.58
N TRP A 175 -1.36 -18.52 14.67
CA TRP A 175 -1.84 -18.21 16.02
C TRP A 175 -0.69 -17.70 16.89
N ALA A 176 -0.83 -16.49 17.41
CA ALA A 176 0.05 -15.95 18.43
C ALA A 176 -0.67 -16.05 19.78
N THR A 177 -0.12 -16.86 20.69
CA THR A 177 -0.72 -17.07 22.01
C THR A 177 -0.65 -15.80 22.85
N LYS A 178 -1.41 -15.75 23.95
CA LYS A 178 -1.31 -14.66 24.93
C LYS A 178 0.11 -14.48 25.51
N GLU A 179 0.92 -15.55 25.59
CA GLU A 179 2.33 -15.51 25.99
C GLU A 179 3.28 -15.10 24.85
N GLY A 180 2.77 -14.97 23.62
CA GLY A 180 3.56 -14.59 22.44
C GLY A 180 4.20 -15.75 21.68
N LYS A 181 3.85 -17.00 21.99
CA LYS A 181 4.28 -18.17 21.21
C LYS A 181 3.57 -18.15 19.85
N ARG A 182 4.30 -18.39 18.76
CA ARG A 182 3.77 -18.40 17.39
C ARG A 182 3.60 -19.82 16.91
N ILE A 183 2.36 -20.19 16.64
CA ILE A 183 1.97 -21.53 16.23
C ILE A 183 1.43 -21.44 14.80
N LEU A 184 1.94 -22.28 13.91
CA LEU A 184 1.38 -22.50 12.58
C LEU A 184 0.52 -23.77 12.62
N ILE A 185 -0.74 -23.68 12.22
CA ILE A 185 -1.59 -24.84 11.95
C ILE A 185 -1.79 -24.92 10.43
N ALA A 186 -1.34 -26.02 9.84
CA ALA A 186 -1.34 -26.24 8.41
C ALA A 186 -2.00 -27.58 8.05
N PRO A 187 -2.59 -27.72 6.85
CA PRO A 187 -3.34 -28.92 6.46
C PRO A 187 -2.46 -30.12 6.12
N ASN A 188 -1.19 -29.90 5.80
CA ASN A 188 -0.22 -30.94 5.49
C ASN A 188 1.22 -30.39 5.54
N ASN A 189 2.20 -31.30 5.49
CA ASN A 189 3.62 -30.96 5.55
C ASN A 189 4.08 -30.05 4.40
N GLN A 190 3.54 -30.22 3.18
CA GLN A 190 3.94 -29.41 2.03
C GLN A 190 3.60 -27.92 2.23
N ILE A 191 2.39 -27.64 2.71
CA ILE A 191 1.98 -26.26 3.04
C ILE A 191 2.78 -25.72 4.23
N SER A 192 2.94 -26.53 5.28
CA SER A 192 3.75 -26.16 6.44
C SER A 192 5.16 -25.73 6.04
N ASP A 193 5.85 -26.56 5.24
CA ASP A 193 7.22 -26.33 4.77
C ASP A 193 7.36 -25.04 3.96
N TYR A 194 6.38 -24.75 3.11
CA TYR A 194 6.35 -23.52 2.36
C TYR A 194 6.17 -22.30 3.28
N VAL A 195 5.15 -22.32 4.15
CA VAL A 195 4.80 -21.17 5.00
C VAL A 195 5.91 -20.90 6.04
N GLN A 196 6.52 -21.93 6.62
CA GLN A 196 7.66 -21.76 7.56
C GLN A 196 8.94 -21.23 6.89
N SER A 197 9.06 -21.37 5.57
CA SER A 197 10.17 -20.78 4.81
C SER A 197 10.03 -19.26 4.67
N LEU A 198 8.80 -18.75 4.74
CA LEU A 198 8.48 -17.33 4.59
C LEU A 198 8.40 -16.60 5.93
N TYR A 199 7.85 -17.27 6.94
CA TYR A 199 7.51 -16.70 8.25
C TYR A 199 8.25 -17.39 9.41
N THR A 200 8.07 -16.89 10.63
CA THR A 200 8.70 -17.43 11.85
C THR A 200 7.65 -17.99 12.80
N PHE A 201 7.83 -19.25 13.18
CA PHE A 201 6.99 -19.97 14.13
C PHE A 201 7.85 -20.68 15.17
N ASP A 202 7.30 -20.82 16.37
CA ASP A 202 7.91 -21.53 17.49
C ASP A 202 7.38 -22.98 17.58
N GLU A 203 6.20 -23.23 17.01
CA GLU A 203 5.58 -24.56 16.91
C GLU A 203 4.79 -24.69 15.61
N ILE A 204 4.73 -25.91 15.09
CA ILE A 204 4.00 -26.28 13.88
C ILE A 204 3.11 -27.46 14.22
N VAL A 205 1.83 -27.36 13.86
CA VAL A 205 0.82 -28.39 14.05
C VAL A 205 0.20 -28.72 12.70
N ILE A 206 0.06 -30.00 12.40
CA ILE A 206 -0.59 -30.47 11.18
C ILE A 206 -1.97 -31.00 11.54
N GLU A 207 -3.01 -30.35 11.06
CA GLU A 207 -4.41 -30.69 11.36
C GLU A 207 -5.28 -30.57 10.12
N GLU A 208 -6.35 -31.36 10.05
CA GLU A 208 -7.36 -31.14 9.04
C GLU A 208 -8.15 -29.86 9.35
N ILE A 209 -8.21 -28.95 8.37
CA ILE A 209 -8.90 -27.66 8.50
C ILE A 209 -10.13 -27.67 7.60
N SER A 210 -11.30 -27.66 8.21
CA SER A 210 -12.59 -27.55 7.51
C SER A 210 -13.11 -26.12 7.54
N VAL A 211 -13.37 -25.53 6.36
CA VAL A 211 -13.89 -24.17 6.24
C VAL A 211 -15.22 -24.13 5.51
N THR A 212 -16.21 -23.47 6.11
CA THR A 212 -17.50 -23.18 5.50
C THR A 212 -17.67 -21.66 5.37
N ASN A 213 -17.65 -21.18 4.13
CA ASN A 213 -17.84 -19.77 3.81
C ASN A 213 -19.33 -19.47 3.59
N PHE A 214 -19.79 -18.32 4.07
CA PHE A 214 -21.14 -17.80 3.86
C PHE A 214 -21.11 -16.28 3.60
N GLU A 215 -22.25 -15.69 3.28
CA GLU A 215 -22.30 -14.26 2.98
C GLU A 215 -21.86 -13.42 4.20
N GLY A 216 -20.75 -12.70 4.04
CA GLY A 216 -20.21 -11.86 5.12
C GLY A 216 -19.58 -12.63 6.28
N GLY A 217 -19.15 -13.88 6.11
CA GLY A 217 -18.48 -14.62 7.18
C GLY A 217 -17.89 -15.98 6.79
N MET A 218 -17.18 -16.58 7.73
CA MET A 218 -16.67 -17.96 7.64
C MET A 218 -16.80 -18.67 8.98
N LYS A 219 -16.96 -19.99 8.93
CA LYS A 219 -16.74 -20.92 10.05
C LYS A 219 -15.55 -21.80 9.71
N LEU A 220 -14.66 -22.00 10.67
CA LEU A 220 -13.48 -22.85 10.57
C LEU A 220 -13.47 -23.82 11.74
N THR A 221 -13.17 -25.09 11.46
CA THR A 221 -13.01 -26.14 12.46
C THR A 221 -11.73 -26.91 12.19
N SER A 222 -10.97 -27.15 13.25
CA SER A 222 -9.77 -27.98 13.34
C SER A 222 -9.78 -28.67 14.71
N GLU A 223 -8.79 -29.51 15.00
CA GLU A 223 -8.71 -30.23 16.29
C GLU A 223 -8.46 -29.23 17.44
N SER A 224 -7.53 -28.29 17.24
CA SER A 224 -7.16 -27.31 18.26
C SER A 224 -8.04 -26.06 18.27
N LEU A 225 -8.66 -25.69 17.13
CA LEU A 225 -9.36 -24.41 16.97
C LEU A 225 -10.73 -24.54 16.29
N ASN A 226 -11.72 -23.87 16.87
CA ASN A 226 -13.00 -23.57 16.23
C ASN A 226 -13.22 -22.06 16.17
N LEU A 227 -13.49 -21.52 14.98
CA LEU A 227 -13.66 -20.09 14.74
C LEU A 227 -14.94 -19.81 13.97
N GLU A 228 -15.64 -18.75 14.36
CA GLU A 228 -16.69 -18.14 13.54
C GLU A 228 -16.42 -16.64 13.40
N TYR A 229 -16.26 -16.18 12.17
CA TYR A 229 -16.10 -14.77 11.84
C TYR A 229 -17.29 -14.26 11.05
N ARG A 230 -17.72 -13.03 11.38
CA ARG A 230 -18.62 -12.23 10.56
C ARG A 230 -18.00 -10.87 10.31
N TRP A 231 -18.17 -10.34 9.11
CA TRP A 231 -17.62 -9.06 8.69
C TRP A 231 -18.60 -8.28 7.82
N SER A 232 -18.37 -6.97 7.74
CA SER A 232 -19.15 -6.08 6.87
C SER A 232 -18.83 -6.28 5.39
N ARG A 233 -19.68 -5.77 4.50
CA ARG A 233 -19.44 -5.80 3.04
C ARG A 233 -18.09 -5.22 2.61
N GLY A 234 -17.53 -4.33 3.42
CA GLY A 234 -16.22 -3.73 3.20
C GLY A 234 -16.18 -2.75 2.04
N TRP A 235 -15.00 -2.16 1.84
CA TRP A 235 -14.70 -1.26 0.73
C TRP A 235 -13.84 -1.98 -0.31
N THR A 236 -14.25 -1.90 -1.58
CA THR A 236 -13.52 -2.45 -2.73
C THR A 236 -12.58 -1.41 -3.32
N ILE A 237 -11.39 -1.84 -3.72
CA ILE A 237 -10.48 -1.03 -4.52
C ILE A 237 -10.76 -1.32 -6.00
N PRO A 238 -11.34 -0.37 -6.77
CA PRO A 238 -11.98 -0.69 -8.06
C PRO A 238 -11.01 -0.83 -9.24
N PHE A 239 -9.69 -0.91 -8.99
CA PHE A 239 -8.69 -1.00 -10.04
C PHE A 239 -7.53 -1.92 -9.65
N SER A 240 -6.98 -2.61 -10.66
CA SER A 240 -5.77 -3.42 -10.50
C SER A 240 -4.56 -2.52 -10.30
N ARG A 241 -3.66 -2.90 -9.39
CA ARG A 241 -2.49 -2.11 -9.01
C ARG A 241 -1.22 -2.87 -9.33
N SER A 242 -0.23 -2.13 -9.80
CA SER A 242 1.12 -2.69 -10.00
C SER A 242 1.82 -2.96 -8.67
N LEU A 243 2.76 -3.91 -8.67
CA LEU A 243 3.60 -4.22 -7.50
C LEU A 243 4.41 -3.00 -7.03
N PHE A 244 4.84 -2.15 -7.97
CA PHE A 244 5.52 -0.89 -7.63
C PHE A 244 4.60 0.06 -6.86
N PHE A 245 3.36 0.22 -7.31
CA PHE A 245 2.37 1.05 -6.62
C PHE A 245 2.03 0.48 -5.24
N ILE A 246 1.87 -0.84 -5.14
CA ILE A 246 1.59 -1.52 -3.88
C ILE A 246 2.74 -1.28 -2.90
N ALA A 247 3.99 -1.44 -3.35
CA ALA A 247 5.18 -1.25 -2.52
C ALA A 247 5.44 0.19 -2.07
N THR A 248 4.88 1.19 -2.77
CA THR A 248 5.15 2.61 -2.52
C THR A 248 3.93 3.31 -1.93
N VAL A 249 2.90 3.53 -2.74
CA VAL A 249 1.71 4.30 -2.38
C VAL A 249 0.80 3.52 -1.43
N GLU A 250 0.46 2.28 -1.79
CA GLU A 250 -0.44 1.48 -0.95
C GLU A 250 0.19 1.16 0.41
N SER A 251 1.49 0.82 0.43
CA SER A 251 2.23 0.55 1.66
C SER A 251 2.27 1.75 2.61
N LEU A 252 2.41 2.97 2.07
CA LEU A 252 2.34 4.20 2.87
C LEU A 252 0.98 4.34 3.56
N PHE A 253 -0.12 4.18 2.82
CA PHE A 253 -1.47 4.29 3.36
C PHE A 253 -1.84 3.13 4.28
N ALA A 254 -1.40 1.91 3.96
CA ALA A 254 -1.56 0.73 4.80
C ALA A 254 -0.91 0.95 6.16
N LYS A 255 0.32 1.49 6.18
CA LYS A 255 1.03 1.84 7.40
C LYS A 255 0.31 2.94 8.18
N LEU A 256 -0.15 3.98 7.50
CA LEU A 256 -0.81 5.13 8.13
C LEU A 256 -2.15 4.77 8.78
N PHE A 257 -2.98 3.97 8.10
CA PHE A 257 -4.35 3.69 8.53
C PHE A 257 -4.54 2.36 9.25
N PHE A 258 -3.73 1.36 8.94
CA PHE A 258 -3.88 -0.01 9.46
C PHE A 258 -2.67 -0.48 10.27
N GLY A 259 -1.55 0.26 10.25
CA GLY A 259 -0.31 -0.16 10.89
C GLY A 259 0.40 -1.31 10.18
N THR A 260 -0.05 -1.68 8.98
CA THR A 260 0.45 -2.85 8.23
C THR A 260 1.39 -2.45 7.10
N ARG A 261 2.11 -3.43 6.55
CA ARG A 261 2.91 -3.27 5.33
C ARG A 261 2.37 -4.16 4.23
N THR A 262 2.28 -3.63 3.02
CA THR A 262 1.84 -4.39 1.82
C THR A 262 3.01 -4.88 0.98
N HIS A 263 4.25 -4.60 1.38
CA HIS A 263 5.46 -5.08 0.72
C HIS A 263 6.61 -5.27 1.71
N GLY A 264 7.38 -6.33 1.53
CA GLY A 264 8.58 -6.60 2.33
C GLY A 264 9.39 -7.79 1.84
N ILE A 265 10.35 -8.18 2.66
CA ILE A 265 11.25 -9.31 2.42
C ILE A 265 10.92 -10.39 3.46
N THR A 266 10.74 -11.62 2.99
CA THR A 266 10.45 -12.80 3.81
C THR A 266 11.71 -13.35 4.46
N LYS A 267 11.55 -14.31 5.38
CA LYS A 267 12.67 -14.96 6.10
C LYS A 267 13.73 -15.56 5.16
N ASN A 268 13.32 -16.13 4.02
CA ASN A 268 14.21 -16.72 3.02
C ASN A 268 14.70 -15.71 1.95
N GLY A 269 14.49 -14.41 2.14
CA GLY A 269 14.98 -13.36 1.23
C GLY A 269 14.12 -13.11 -0.01
N ARG A 270 12.97 -13.77 -0.14
CA ARG A 270 12.00 -13.52 -1.22
C ARG A 270 11.27 -12.21 -0.98
N LYS A 271 10.75 -11.61 -2.05
CA LYS A 271 9.97 -10.38 -1.97
C LYS A 271 8.50 -10.71 -2.01
N GLU A 272 7.72 -10.13 -1.10
CA GLU A 272 6.29 -10.37 -1.00
C GLU A 272 5.51 -9.07 -1.13
N TRP A 273 4.40 -9.11 -1.86
CA TRP A 273 3.44 -8.02 -1.99
C TRP A 273 2.02 -8.50 -1.69
N TYR A 274 1.28 -7.74 -0.89
CA TYR A 274 -0.15 -7.94 -0.67
C TYR A 274 -0.95 -6.92 -1.46
N ALA A 275 -1.60 -7.35 -2.55
CA ALA A 275 -2.55 -6.54 -3.29
C ALA A 275 -3.93 -6.66 -2.65
N ILE A 276 -4.33 -5.68 -1.82
CA ILE A 276 -5.60 -5.74 -1.08
C ILE A 276 -6.76 -5.35 -1.99
N ASP A 277 -7.62 -6.27 -2.39
CA ASP A 277 -8.74 -5.99 -3.30
C ASP A 277 -9.98 -5.48 -2.57
N ARG A 278 -10.20 -5.92 -1.32
CA ARG A 278 -11.28 -5.46 -0.45
C ARG A 278 -10.86 -5.49 1.01
N VAL A 279 -11.28 -4.48 1.78
CA VAL A 279 -11.12 -4.45 3.23
C VAL A 279 -12.49 -4.47 3.91
N SER A 280 -12.74 -5.48 4.73
CA SER A 280 -13.95 -5.63 5.55
C SER A 280 -13.62 -5.58 7.04
N SER A 281 -14.47 -4.93 7.83
CA SER A 281 -14.33 -4.92 9.29
C SER A 281 -15.02 -6.14 9.89
N ILE A 282 -14.36 -6.84 10.80
CA ILE A 282 -14.99 -7.93 11.56
C ILE A 282 -16.02 -7.35 12.53
N THR A 283 -17.28 -7.74 12.35
CA THR A 283 -18.43 -7.31 13.16
C THR A 283 -18.64 -8.22 14.36
N ASN A 284 -18.39 -9.53 14.20
CA ASN A 284 -18.43 -10.51 15.28
C ASN A 284 -17.33 -11.57 15.08
N ALA A 285 -16.74 -12.04 16.17
CA ALA A 285 -15.83 -13.19 16.16
C ALA A 285 -16.05 -14.03 17.40
N ILE A 286 -16.09 -15.35 17.22
CA ILE A 286 -16.15 -16.36 18.28
C ILE A 286 -14.97 -17.30 18.05
N ALA A 287 -14.27 -17.67 19.12
CA ALA A 287 -13.19 -18.63 19.04
C ALA A 287 -13.20 -19.57 20.25
N THR A 288 -13.04 -20.86 19.98
CA THR A 288 -12.76 -21.87 20.99
C THR A 288 -11.39 -22.46 20.71
N ILE A 289 -10.48 -22.36 21.67
CA ILE A 289 -9.09 -22.80 21.60
C ILE A 289 -8.90 -23.94 22.59
N ASN A 290 -8.53 -25.13 22.14
CA ASN A 290 -8.37 -26.31 23.00
C ASN A 290 -9.57 -26.54 23.94
N SER A 291 -10.79 -26.43 23.37
CA SER A 291 -12.07 -26.51 24.09
C SER A 291 -12.35 -25.40 25.11
N GLN A 292 -11.55 -24.34 25.17
CA GLN A 292 -11.78 -23.17 26.02
C GLN A 292 -12.25 -21.99 25.19
N ASP A 293 -13.26 -21.27 25.66
CA ASP A 293 -13.73 -20.03 25.02
C ASP A 293 -12.65 -18.93 25.13
N ALA A 294 -12.26 -18.36 23.98
CA ALA A 294 -11.31 -17.27 23.91
C ALA A 294 -11.96 -15.90 24.20
N GLY A 295 -13.28 -15.86 24.34
CA GLY A 295 -14.08 -14.68 24.60
C GLY A 295 -14.33 -13.83 23.36
N GLY A 296 -14.73 -12.58 23.58
CA GLY A 296 -15.14 -11.67 22.51
C GLY A 296 -13.98 -11.17 21.63
N LYS A 297 -14.32 -10.64 20.45
CA LYS A 297 -13.35 -10.00 19.54
C LYS A 297 -12.67 -8.80 20.21
N ARG A 298 -11.36 -8.67 20.04
CA ARG A 298 -10.54 -7.58 20.57
C ARG A 298 -9.59 -7.02 19.52
N ALA A 299 -9.20 -5.76 19.70
CA ALA A 299 -8.13 -5.16 18.91
C ALA A 299 -6.79 -5.84 19.18
N MET A 300 -6.02 -6.10 18.14
CA MET A 300 -4.67 -6.67 18.20
C MET A 300 -3.67 -5.55 18.52
N LYS A 301 -3.56 -5.17 19.80
CA LYS A 301 -2.61 -4.13 20.24
C LYS A 301 -1.17 -4.66 20.34
N GLU A 302 -1.03 -5.94 20.65
CA GLU A 302 0.25 -6.62 20.73
C GLU A 302 0.61 -7.21 19.36
N PRO A 303 1.88 -7.10 18.92
CA PRO A 303 2.32 -7.62 17.64
C PRO A 303 2.30 -9.15 17.62
N CYS A 304 1.97 -9.73 16.47
CA CYS A 304 2.01 -11.18 16.26
C CYS A 304 3.42 -11.67 15.90
N LYS A 305 4.22 -10.86 15.21
CA LYS A 305 5.62 -11.15 14.84
C LYS A 305 5.81 -12.43 13.99
N PHE A 306 4.87 -12.72 13.09
CA PHE A 306 5.01 -13.84 12.15
C PHE A 306 5.98 -13.52 11.01
N GLY A 307 5.99 -12.27 10.51
CA GLY A 307 6.78 -11.87 9.34
C GLY A 307 7.06 -10.38 9.28
N PHE A 308 7.27 -9.87 8.05
CA PHE A 308 7.61 -8.46 7.82
C PHE A 308 6.44 -7.50 8.06
N SER A 309 5.21 -8.01 7.96
CA SER A 309 3.97 -7.25 8.16
C SER A 309 3.27 -7.75 9.41
N GLU A 310 2.70 -6.83 10.17
CA GLU A 310 1.85 -7.14 11.31
C GLU A 310 0.38 -7.17 10.88
N ALA A 311 -0.43 -7.92 11.64
CA ALA A 311 -1.87 -7.90 11.44
C ALA A 311 -2.45 -6.52 11.83
N PRO A 312 -3.53 -6.04 11.17
CA PRO A 312 -4.14 -4.76 11.50
C PRO A 312 -4.62 -4.69 12.95
N ASN A 313 -4.39 -3.58 13.65
CA ASN A 313 -4.84 -3.41 15.04
C ASN A 313 -6.37 -3.65 15.19
N LYS A 314 -7.16 -3.25 14.20
CA LYS A 314 -8.61 -3.47 14.17
C LYS A 314 -8.91 -4.81 13.49
N PRO A 315 -9.73 -5.69 14.11
CA PRO A 315 -10.13 -6.96 13.50
C PRO A 315 -10.70 -6.78 12.10
N SER A 316 -10.08 -7.42 11.11
CA SER A 316 -10.32 -7.17 9.69
C SER A 316 -10.25 -8.45 8.87
N SER A 317 -11.02 -8.48 7.78
CA SER A 317 -11.00 -9.54 6.77
C SER A 317 -10.77 -8.91 5.40
N CYS A 318 -9.68 -9.29 4.74
CA CYS A 318 -9.23 -8.65 3.50
C CYS A 318 -9.20 -9.66 2.35
N GLU A 319 -9.87 -9.36 1.23
CA GLU A 319 -9.61 -10.07 -0.03
C GLU A 319 -8.28 -9.59 -0.57
N VAL A 320 -7.40 -10.53 -0.91
CA VAL A 320 -6.00 -10.23 -1.23
C VAL A 320 -5.46 -11.16 -2.29
N ARG A 321 -4.54 -10.62 -3.09
CA ARG A 321 -3.60 -11.39 -3.89
C ARG A 321 -2.20 -11.19 -3.32
N ALA A 322 -1.61 -12.26 -2.78
CA ALA A 322 -0.23 -12.26 -2.34
C ALA A 322 0.66 -12.69 -3.50
N HIS A 323 1.63 -11.86 -3.85
CA HIS A 323 2.63 -12.10 -4.89
C HIS A 323 3.98 -12.34 -4.23
N ILE A 324 4.62 -13.47 -4.49
CA ILE A 324 5.90 -13.83 -3.87
C ILE A 324 6.92 -14.12 -4.96
N LEU A 325 7.99 -13.31 -5.03
CA LEU A 325 9.09 -13.43 -5.96
C LEU A 325 10.34 -13.96 -5.25
#